data_AF-F9MMJ1-F1
#
_entry.id   AF-F9MMJ1-F1
#
_cell.length_a   1.000
_cell.length_b   1.000
_cell.length_c   1.000
_cell.angle_alpha   90.00
_cell.angle_beta   90.00
_cell.angle_gamma   90.00
#
_symmetry.space_group_name_H-M   'P 1'
#
loop_
_entity.id
_entity.type
_entity.pdbx_description
1 polymer ?
#
loop_
_entity_poly.entity_id
_entity_poly.type
_entity_poly.pdbx_seq_one_letter_code
_entity_poly.pdbx_strand_id
1 'polypeptide(L)'
;MKYVTVADIHDEVLNCRSEDLEYANAFLSRLARNYGVDEQEVQIPPSAIIKHLGAAVACRECAAAMVGQDTTVMVNGNRTDDVYLQKYRLYRDVVDALQKGLSYADFAKHGTSSAGKGGVGVISLSRS
;
A
#
# COMPACT_ATOMS: atom_id res chain seq x y z
N MET A 1 4.41 5.49 -13.02
CA MET A 1 5.53 5.50 -12.04
C MET A 1 5.57 4.16 -11.32
N LYS A 2 6.75 3.60 -11.02
CA LYS A 2 6.89 2.33 -10.28
C LYS A 2 7.50 2.60 -8.91
N TYR A 3 6.74 2.35 -7.86
CA TYR A 3 7.13 2.44 -6.46
C TYR A 3 7.60 1.10 -5.91
N VAL A 4 6.96 0.02 -6.33
CA VAL A 4 7.22 -1.35 -5.86
C VAL A 4 7.40 -2.31 -7.03
N THR A 5 8.27 -3.29 -6.84
CA THR A 5 8.58 -4.36 -7.79
C THR A 5 8.48 -5.73 -7.10
N VAL A 6 8.60 -6.82 -7.87
CA VAL A 6 8.58 -8.19 -7.32
C VAL A 6 9.67 -8.40 -6.25
N ALA A 7 10.82 -7.73 -6.39
CA ALA A 7 11.93 -7.87 -5.44
C ALA A 7 11.62 -7.31 -4.04
N ASP A 8 10.61 -6.45 -3.94
CA ASP A 8 10.15 -5.86 -2.66
C ASP A 8 9.09 -6.75 -1.97
N ILE A 9 8.67 -7.85 -2.61
CA ILE A 9 7.75 -8.84 -2.05
C ILE A 9 8.57 -9.91 -1.34
N HIS A 10 8.25 -10.15 -0.06
CA HIS A 10 8.96 -11.12 0.78
C HIS A 10 8.04 -12.22 1.34
N ASP A 11 6.78 -12.27 0.89
CA ASP A 11 5.87 -13.35 1.29
C ASP A 11 6.18 -14.63 0.51
N GLU A 12 6.44 -15.73 1.22
CA GLU A 12 6.81 -17.01 0.60
C GLU A 12 5.60 -17.82 0.10
N VAL A 13 4.38 -17.43 0.49
CA VAL A 13 3.13 -18.13 0.12
C VAL A 13 2.43 -17.42 -1.04
N LEU A 14 2.47 -16.08 -1.07
CA LEU A 14 1.83 -15.29 -2.11
C LEU A 14 2.79 -15.04 -3.26
N ASN A 15 2.42 -15.51 -4.45
CA ASN A 15 3.13 -15.19 -5.68
C ASN A 15 2.45 -14.01 -6.38
N CYS A 16 2.81 -12.79 -5.98
CA CYS A 16 2.26 -11.56 -6.55
C CYS A 16 2.56 -11.46 -8.05
N ARG A 17 1.51 -11.34 -8.87
CA ARG A 17 1.58 -11.23 -10.32
C ARG A 17 1.79 -9.77 -10.73
N SER A 18 2.05 -9.56 -12.02
CA SER A 18 2.24 -8.21 -12.56
C SER A 18 1.00 -7.32 -12.35
N GLU A 19 -0.20 -7.88 -12.47
CA GLU A 19 -1.46 -7.16 -12.22
C GLU A 19 -1.60 -6.67 -10.77
N ASP A 20 -1.15 -7.48 -9.80
CA ASP A 20 -1.19 -7.12 -8.37
C ASP A 20 -0.24 -5.94 -8.07
N LEU A 21 0.95 -5.95 -8.71
CA LEU A 21 1.93 -4.87 -8.61
C LEU A 21 1.47 -3.61 -9.35
N GLU A 22 0.83 -3.74 -10.51
CA GLU A 22 0.25 -2.62 -11.25
C GLU A 22 -0.84 -1.93 -10.44
N TYR A 23 -1.71 -2.71 -9.80
CA TYR A 23 -2.71 -2.20 -8.88
C TYR A 23 -2.06 -1.43 -7.72
N ALA A 24 -1.06 -2.03 -7.06
CA ALA A 24 -0.37 -1.39 -5.93
C ALA A 24 0.31 -0.07 -6.33
N ASN A 25 0.96 -0.04 -7.49
CA ASN A 25 1.60 1.17 -8.00
C ASN A 25 0.58 2.26 -8.38
N ALA A 26 -0.56 1.88 -8.98
CA ALA A 26 -1.64 2.81 -9.26
C ALA A 26 -2.29 3.35 -7.98
N PHE A 27 -2.45 2.49 -6.96
CA PHE A 27 -2.94 2.87 -5.64
C PHE A 27 -2.02 3.91 -4.98
N LEU A 28 -0.71 3.66 -4.94
CA LEU A 28 0.26 4.61 -4.38
C LEU A 28 0.30 5.94 -5.15
N SER A 29 0.18 5.90 -6.48
CA SER A 29 0.12 7.11 -7.31
C SER A 29 -1.10 7.96 -6.96
N ARG A 30 -2.27 7.34 -6.78
CA ARG A 30 -3.49 8.03 -6.35
C ARG A 30 -3.36 8.58 -4.93
N LEU A 31 -2.75 7.81 -4.03
CA LEU A 31 -2.54 8.22 -2.65
C LEU A 31 -1.60 9.44 -2.56
N ALA A 32 -0.49 9.44 -3.30
CA ALA A 32 0.41 10.59 -3.39
C ALA A 32 -0.31 11.86 -3.85
N ARG A 33 -1.14 11.75 -4.90
CA ARG A 33 -1.99 12.85 -5.39
C ARG A 33 -2.98 13.33 -4.34
N ASN A 34 -3.57 12.44 -3.55
CA ASN A 34 -4.48 12.81 -2.45
C ASN A 34 -3.77 13.59 -1.34
N TYR A 35 -2.48 13.34 -1.11
CA TYR A 35 -1.64 14.17 -0.24
C TYR A 35 -1.20 15.49 -0.89
N GLY A 36 -1.50 15.71 -2.18
CA GLY A 36 -1.13 16.91 -2.92
C GLY A 36 0.28 16.88 -3.50
N VAL A 37 0.89 15.69 -3.60
CA VAL A 37 2.23 15.51 -4.18
C VAL A 37 2.09 15.37 -5.69
N ASP A 38 2.72 16.28 -6.43
CA ASP A 38 2.79 16.19 -7.89
C ASP A 38 3.80 15.12 -8.31
N GLU A 39 3.61 14.48 -9.48
CA GLU A 39 4.49 13.40 -9.94
C GLU A 39 5.97 13.80 -10.01
N GLN A 40 6.26 15.08 -10.27
CA GLN A 40 7.62 15.62 -10.34
C GLN A 40 8.27 15.80 -8.95
N GLU A 41 7.44 15.90 -7.91
CA GLU A 41 7.85 16.09 -6.51
C GLU A 41 8.00 14.77 -5.77
N VAL A 42 7.49 13.67 -6.32
CA VAL A 42 7.58 12.36 -5.67
C VAL A 42 9.04 11.94 -5.50
N GLN A 43 9.38 11.45 -4.32
CA GLN A 43 10.69 10.92 -4.00
C GLN A 43 10.98 9.63 -4.80
N ILE A 44 12.13 9.60 -5.47
CA ILE A 44 12.65 8.42 -6.17
C ILE A 44 14.12 8.23 -5.77
N PRO A 45 14.53 7.07 -5.21
CA PRO A 45 13.68 5.91 -4.88
C PRO A 45 12.65 6.24 -3.78
N PRO A 46 11.48 5.56 -3.75
CA PRO A 46 10.48 5.78 -2.73
C PRO A 46 11.03 5.53 -1.33
N SER A 47 10.46 6.20 -0.32
CA SER A 47 10.78 5.95 1.08
C SER A 47 10.44 4.51 1.48
N ALA A 48 11.11 4.01 2.52
CA ALA A 48 10.94 2.62 2.97
C ALA A 48 9.48 2.31 3.35
N ILE A 49 8.78 3.26 3.97
CA ILE A 49 7.37 3.09 4.36
C ILE A 49 6.44 2.99 3.13
N ILE A 50 6.69 3.78 2.08
CA ILE A 50 5.91 3.73 0.83
C ILE A 50 6.16 2.44 0.07
N LYS A 51 7.41 1.95 0.02
CA LYS A 51 7.70 0.63 -0.55
C LYS A 51 6.99 -0.48 0.21
N HIS A 52 7.06 -0.45 1.55
CA HIS A 52 6.43 -1.46 2.38
C HIS A 52 4.90 -1.45 2.22
N LEU A 53 4.28 -0.27 2.16
CA LEU A 53 2.86 -0.13 1.85
C LEU A 53 2.52 -0.70 0.47
N GLY A 54 3.31 -0.37 -0.56
CA GLY A 54 3.11 -0.92 -1.91
C GLY A 54 3.17 -2.44 -1.95
N ALA A 55 4.16 -3.02 -1.27
CA ALA A 55 4.32 -4.47 -1.16
C ALA A 55 3.12 -5.10 -0.43
N ALA A 56 2.68 -4.51 0.68
CA ALA A 56 1.51 -4.98 1.43
C ALA A 56 0.21 -4.90 0.61
N VAL A 57 0.01 -3.84 -0.17
CA VAL A 57 -1.14 -3.72 -1.09
C VAL A 57 -1.10 -4.80 -2.17
N ALA A 58 0.06 -5.04 -2.79
CA ALA A 58 0.19 -6.09 -3.80
C ALA A 58 -0.12 -7.48 -3.20
N CYS A 59 0.42 -7.79 -2.02
CA CYS A 59 0.11 -9.04 -1.31
C CYS A 59 -1.36 -9.15 -0.95
N ARG A 60 -2.01 -8.05 -0.54
CA ARG A 60 -3.45 -8.04 -0.23
C ARG A 60 -4.29 -8.40 -1.45
N GLU A 61 -4.02 -7.79 -2.60
CA GLU A 61 -4.75 -8.08 -3.85
C GLU A 61 -4.51 -9.52 -4.32
N CYS A 62 -3.25 -9.97 -4.28
CA CYS A 62 -2.89 -11.34 -4.61
C CYS A 62 -3.65 -12.33 -3.71
N ALA A 63 -3.64 -12.12 -2.39
CA ALA A 63 -4.36 -12.97 -1.45
C ALA A 63 -5.86 -12.97 -1.72
N ALA A 64 -6.47 -11.80 -1.98
CA ALA A 64 -7.90 -11.69 -2.29
C ALA A 64 -8.30 -12.51 -3.51
N ALA A 65 -7.48 -12.52 -4.56
CA ALA A 65 -7.71 -13.29 -5.77
C ALA A 65 -7.62 -14.82 -5.56
N MET A 66 -6.84 -15.24 -4.55
CA MET A 66 -6.58 -16.65 -4.24
C MET A 66 -7.51 -17.23 -3.17
N VAL A 67 -8.31 -16.41 -2.48
CA VAL A 67 -9.29 -16.90 -1.49
C VAL A 67 -10.22 -17.94 -2.13
N GLY A 68 -10.33 -19.09 -1.48
CA GLY A 68 -11.15 -20.23 -1.92
C GLY A 68 -10.44 -21.17 -2.89
N GLN A 69 -9.20 -20.89 -3.28
CA GLN A 69 -8.39 -21.77 -4.14
C GLN A 69 -7.50 -22.74 -3.34
N ASP A 70 -7.48 -22.66 -2.01
CA ASP A 70 -6.76 -23.62 -1.18
C ASP A 70 -7.47 -24.98 -1.20
N THR A 71 -6.87 -25.93 -1.93
CA THR A 71 -7.39 -27.28 -2.09
C THR A 71 -7.32 -28.10 -0.81
N THR A 72 -6.52 -27.70 0.19
CA THR A 72 -6.41 -28.41 1.47
C THR A 72 -7.63 -28.15 2.37
N VAL A 73 -8.27 -26.99 2.22
CA VAL A 73 -9.50 -26.62 2.95
C VAL A 73 -10.71 -27.40 2.44
N MET A 74 -10.70 -27.86 1.19
CA MET A 74 -11.81 -28.64 0.62
C MET A 74 -12.03 -29.99 1.31
N VAL A 75 -11.08 -30.47 2.12
CA VAL A 75 -11.18 -31.75 2.84
C VAL A 75 -11.87 -31.60 4.21
N ASN A 76 -11.73 -30.46 4.88
CA ASN A 76 -12.30 -30.21 6.22
C ASN A 76 -13.42 -29.15 6.25
N GLY A 77 -13.69 -28.49 5.11
CA GLY A 77 -14.89 -27.66 4.89
C GLY A 77 -14.93 -26.30 5.58
N ASN A 78 -13.90 -25.91 6.34
CA ASN A 78 -13.92 -24.69 7.14
C ASN A 78 -13.11 -23.56 6.48
N ARG A 79 -13.80 -22.54 5.95
CA ARG A 79 -13.17 -21.39 5.25
C ARG A 79 -12.20 -20.57 6.09
N THR A 80 -12.24 -20.68 7.42
CA THR A 80 -11.26 -20.03 8.32
C THR A 80 -9.86 -20.63 8.24
N ASP A 81 -9.73 -21.85 7.73
CA ASP A 81 -8.45 -22.54 7.55
C ASP A 81 -7.77 -22.15 6.23
N ASP A 82 -8.45 -21.37 5.38
CA ASP A 82 -7.90 -20.85 4.13
C ASP A 82 -6.76 -19.86 4.40
N VAL A 83 -5.55 -20.28 4.06
CA VAL A 83 -4.33 -19.49 4.24
C VAL A 83 -4.39 -18.15 3.50
N TYR A 84 -5.06 -18.09 2.34
CA TYR A 84 -5.19 -16.86 1.57
C TYR A 84 -6.17 -15.89 2.24
N LEU A 85 -7.23 -16.40 2.88
CA LEU A 85 -8.14 -15.55 3.66
C LEU A 85 -7.44 -14.97 4.89
N GLN A 86 -6.61 -15.76 5.56
CA GLN A 86 -5.81 -15.30 6.70
C GLN A 86 -4.81 -14.23 6.27
N LYS A 87 -4.08 -14.45 5.17
CA LYS A 87 -3.13 -13.49 4.61
C LYS A 87 -3.80 -12.21 4.12
N TYR A 88 -4.96 -12.32 3.48
CA TYR A 88 -5.74 -11.16 3.08
C TYR A 88 -6.07 -10.26 4.28
N ARG A 89 -6.57 -10.84 5.38
CA ARG A 89 -6.88 -10.10 6.61
C ARG A 89 -5.63 -9.46 7.21
N LEU A 90 -4.53 -10.21 7.29
CA LEU A 90 -3.25 -9.71 7.77
C LEU A 90 -2.78 -8.48 6.96
N TYR A 91 -2.72 -8.61 5.64
CA TYR A 91 -2.25 -7.52 4.78
C TYR A 91 -3.21 -6.34 4.73
N ARG A 92 -4.52 -6.57 4.84
CA ARG A 92 -5.48 -5.48 5.02
C ARG A 92 -5.17 -4.68 6.28
N ASP A 93 -4.97 -5.34 7.41
CA ASP A 93 -4.71 -4.67 8.69
C ASP A 93 -3.35 -3.95 8.67
N VAL A 94 -2.33 -4.52 8.01
CA VAL A 94 -1.04 -3.86 7.77
C VAL A 94 -1.20 -2.60 6.92
N VAL A 95 -1.95 -2.68 5.82
CA VAL A 95 -2.22 -1.51 4.95
C VAL A 95 -2.93 -0.41 5.74
N ASP A 96 -3.97 -0.75 6.50
CA ASP A 96 -4.72 0.21 7.32
C ASP A 96 -3.84 0.87 8.38
N ALA A 97 -2.94 0.11 9.01
CA ALA A 97 -2.01 0.63 10.00
C ALA A 97 -0.98 1.59 9.38
N LEU A 98 -0.41 1.22 8.23
CA LEU A 98 0.57 2.06 7.52
C LEU A 98 -0.07 3.35 7.05
N GLN A 99 -1.26 3.30 6.45
CA GLN A 99 -1.95 4.48 5.93
C GLN A 99 -2.24 5.53 7.01
N LYS A 100 -2.54 5.13 8.24
CA LYS A 100 -2.79 6.05 9.36
C LYS A 100 -1.57 6.89 9.73
N GLY A 101 -0.36 6.40 9.46
CA GLY A 101 0.90 7.08 9.76
C GLY A 101 1.44 7.94 8.63
N LEU A 102 0.80 7.95 7.46
CA LEU A 102 1.33 8.62 6.28
C LEU A 102 1.03 10.11 6.27
N SER A 103 2.00 10.84 5.73
CA SER A 103 1.97 12.27 5.52
C SER A 103 2.49 12.62 4.11
N TYR A 104 2.38 13.91 3.76
CA TYR A 104 2.99 14.45 2.54
C TYR A 104 4.50 14.14 2.44
N ALA A 105 5.22 14.22 3.56
CA ALA A 105 6.67 14.05 3.60
C ALA A 105 7.13 12.62 3.25
N ASP A 106 6.27 11.62 3.44
CA ASP A 106 6.59 10.22 3.11
C ASP A 106 6.65 9.97 1.59
N PHE A 107 5.99 10.84 0.82
CA PHE A 107 5.89 10.76 -0.63
C PHE A 107 6.78 11.78 -1.36
N ALA A 108 6.97 12.98 -0.80
CA ALA A 108 7.66 14.09 -1.47
C ALA A 108 9.19 14.06 -1.28
N LYS A 109 9.92 14.64 -2.24
CA LYS A 109 11.37 14.88 -2.14
C LYS A 109 11.68 15.79 -0.96
N HIS A 110 12.84 15.57 -0.35
CA HIS A 110 13.34 16.44 0.72
C HIS A 110 13.53 17.87 0.20
N GLY A 111 12.97 18.86 0.90
CA GLY A 111 13.04 20.28 0.53
C GLY A 111 11.92 20.78 -0.39
N THR A 112 10.97 19.93 -0.79
CA THR A 112 9.76 20.39 -1.47
C THR A 112 8.82 21.05 -0.46
N SER A 113 8.37 22.26 -0.76
CA SER A 113 7.44 22.99 0.10
C SER A 113 6.10 22.26 0.19
N SER A 114 5.65 22.00 1.42
CA SER A 114 4.31 21.49 1.71
C SER A 114 3.26 22.61 1.84
N ALA A 115 3.63 23.87 1.56
CA ALA A 115 2.72 25.00 1.72
C ALA A 115 1.48 24.85 0.82
N GLY A 116 0.31 24.74 1.43
CA GLY A 116 -0.96 24.49 0.73
C GLY A 116 -1.20 23.04 0.29
N LYS A 117 -0.27 22.12 0.59
CA LYS A 117 -0.34 20.69 0.25
C LYS A 117 -0.47 19.87 1.54
N GLY A 118 -1.64 19.30 1.76
CA GLY A 118 -1.96 18.57 2.97
C GLY A 118 -3.43 18.19 3.01
N GLY A 119 -3.73 16.97 2.61
CA GLY A 119 -5.08 16.41 2.71
C GLY A 119 -5.57 16.43 4.16
N VAL A 120 -6.63 17.22 4.39
CA VAL A 120 -7.53 17.26 5.56
C VAL A 120 -6.88 17.58 6.91
N GLY A 121 -6.98 18.85 7.33
CA GLY A 121 -7.26 19.15 8.75
C GLY A 121 -6.26 19.98 9.55
N VAL A 122 -5.53 20.94 8.97
CA VAL A 122 -4.86 21.97 9.80
C VAL A 122 -5.04 23.36 9.20
N ILE A 123 -6.18 23.98 9.47
CA ILE A 123 -6.32 25.44 9.36
C ILE A 123 -5.63 26.01 10.60
N SER A 124 -4.36 26.43 10.50
CA SER A 124 -3.75 27.22 11.57
C SER A 124 -4.26 28.65 11.47
N LEU A 125 -5.39 28.95 12.12
CA LEU A 125 -5.84 30.32 12.37
C LEU A 125 -4.94 30.95 13.45
N SER A 126 -3.73 31.34 13.09
CA SER A 126 -2.95 32.29 13.88
C SER A 126 -3.58 33.66 13.64
N ARG A 127 -4.41 34.12 14.59
CA ARG A 127 -4.85 35.52 14.63
C ARG A 127 -3.68 36.39 15.10
N SER A 128 -3.40 37.43 14.33
CA SER A 128 -2.53 38.58 14.65
C SER A 128 -3.02 39.36 15.87
#